data_AF-M9R9W3-F1
#
_entry.id   AF-M9R9W3-F1
#
_cell.length_a   1.000
_cell.length_b   1.000
_cell.length_c   1.000
_cell.angle_alpha   90.00
_cell.angle_beta   90.00
_cell.angle_gamma   90.00
#
_symmetry.space_group_name_H-M   'P 1'
#
loop_
_entity.id
_entity.type
_entity.pdbx_description
1 polymer ?
#
loop_
_entity_poly.entity_id
_entity_poly.type
_entity_poly.pdbx_seq_one_letter_code
_entity_poly.pdbx_strand_id
1 'polypeptide(L)'
;MTYQPNLPIDPVETLLSYTDRLSMMHTGRGMERLLSDCGIHKEHFISGRADAIIILAEATGHAAEDLQRNAVREFQRGASFRGEDVSKTFLSPRAARYCPVCVEGDGAKTERRQPYMGFS
;
A
#
# COMPACT_ATOMS: atom_id res chain seq x y z
N MET A 1 18.16 -6.46 -9.17
CA MET A 1 17.38 -7.72 -9.21
C MET A 1 15.93 -7.33 -9.16
N THR A 2 15.11 -7.77 -10.10
CA THR A 2 13.68 -7.43 -10.17
C THR A 2 12.82 -8.63 -9.78
N TYR A 3 11.79 -8.41 -8.96
CA TYR A 3 10.80 -9.43 -8.62
C TYR A 3 10.10 -9.96 -9.88
N GLN A 4 10.07 -11.28 -10.00
CA GLN A 4 9.47 -12.02 -11.11
C GLN A 4 8.48 -13.05 -10.53
N PRO A 5 7.27 -13.21 -11.10
CA PRO A 5 6.69 -12.42 -12.19
C PRO A 5 6.41 -10.95 -11.80
N ASN A 6 6.49 -10.02 -12.76
CA ASN A 6 6.16 -8.63 -12.50
C ASN A 6 4.65 -8.48 -12.29
N LEU A 7 4.25 -7.90 -11.15
CA LEU A 7 2.87 -7.57 -10.87
C LEU A 7 2.57 -6.13 -11.32
N PRO A 8 1.62 -5.92 -12.26
CA PRO A 8 1.22 -4.58 -12.68
C PRO A 8 0.54 -3.84 -11.53
N ILE A 9 0.88 -2.57 -11.38
CA ILE A 9 0.20 -1.65 -10.47
C ILE A 9 -1.06 -1.12 -11.13
N ASP A 10 -2.18 -1.13 -10.40
CA ASP A 10 -3.42 -0.51 -10.85
C ASP A 10 -3.37 1.00 -10.56
N PRO A 11 -3.69 1.88 -11.53
CA PRO A 11 -3.65 3.34 -11.33
C PRO A 11 -4.63 3.85 -10.27
N VAL A 12 -5.64 3.06 -9.89
CA VAL A 12 -6.64 3.37 -8.85
C VAL A 12 -6.26 2.75 -7.51
N GLU A 13 -5.36 1.76 -7.48
CA GLU A 13 -4.84 1.13 -6.26
C GLU A 13 -3.86 2.05 -5.52
N THR A 14 -3.83 1.94 -4.18
CA THR A 14 -2.82 2.63 -3.35
C THR A 14 -1.52 1.84 -3.34
N LEU A 15 -0.39 2.52 -3.14
CA LEU A 15 0.91 1.87 -3.06
C LEU A 15 0.98 0.82 -1.93
N LEU A 16 0.27 1.05 -0.82
CA LEU A 16 0.18 0.08 0.28
C LEU A 16 -0.57 -1.19 -0.14
N SER A 17 -1.73 -1.04 -0.80
CA SER A 17 -2.50 -2.18 -1.33
C SER A 17 -1.69 -2.97 -2.36
N TYR A 18 -1.04 -2.26 -3.29
CA TYR A 18 -0.18 -2.88 -4.30
C TYR A 18 0.94 -3.71 -3.67
N THR A 19 1.60 -3.16 -2.65
CA THR A 19 2.73 -3.83 -1.99
C THR A 19 2.28 -5.01 -1.13
N ASP A 20 1.09 -4.94 -0.53
CA ASP A 20 0.50 -6.09 0.17
C ASP A 20 0.20 -7.23 -0.82
N ARG A 21 -0.43 -6.92 -1.96
CA ARG A 21 -0.70 -7.91 -3.02
C ARG A 21 0.59 -8.51 -3.59
N LEU A 22 1.61 -7.67 -3.81
CA LEU A 22 2.95 -8.09 -4.22
C LEU A 22 3.59 -9.04 -3.19
N SER A 23 3.45 -8.73 -1.90
CA SER A 23 3.99 -9.54 -0.81
C SER A 23 3.31 -10.90 -0.71
N MET A 24 1.99 -10.95 -0.89
CA MET A 24 1.23 -12.20 -0.96
C MET A 24 1.68 -13.06 -2.14
N MET A 25 1.90 -12.46 -3.31
CA MET A 25 2.33 -13.18 -4.51
C MET A 25 3.73 -13.80 -4.35
N HIS A 26 4.72 -13.03 -3.87
CA HIS A 26 6.11 -13.48 -3.86
C HIS A 26 6.53 -14.21 -2.60
N THR A 27 5.97 -13.85 -1.45
CA THR A 27 6.42 -14.36 -0.15
C THR A 27 5.35 -15.15 0.59
N GLY A 28 4.07 -15.01 0.21
CA GLY A 28 2.93 -15.54 0.98
C GLY A 28 2.85 -14.95 2.40
N ARG A 29 3.56 -13.85 2.67
CA ARG A 29 3.67 -13.17 3.96
C ARG A 29 3.35 -11.69 3.76
N GLY A 30 2.98 -11.02 4.84
CA GLY A 30 2.58 -9.61 4.79
C GLY A 30 3.67 -8.67 4.28
N MET A 31 3.24 -7.49 3.85
CA MET A 31 4.04 -6.40 3.27
C MET A 31 5.38 -6.14 4.00
N GLU A 32 5.38 -6.21 5.33
CA GLU A 32 6.56 -5.94 6.15
C GLU A 32 7.75 -6.86 5.83
N ARG A 33 7.50 -8.13 5.49
CA ARG A 33 8.55 -9.06 5.12
C ARG A 33 9.19 -8.68 3.79
N LEU A 34 8.37 -8.32 2.80
CA LEU A 34 8.84 -7.88 1.49
C LEU A 34 9.62 -6.57 1.57
N LEU A 35 9.13 -5.60 2.36
CA LEU A 35 9.86 -4.35 2.61
C LEU A 35 11.22 -4.61 3.25
N SER A 36 11.27 -5.52 4.24
CA SER A 36 12.52 -5.92 4.89
C SER A 36 13.49 -6.58 3.91
N ASP A 37 13.01 -7.43 3.00
CA ASP A 37 13.85 -8.06 1.97
C ASP A 37 14.42 -7.03 0.97
N CYS A 38 13.72 -5.92 0.76
CA CYS A 38 14.20 -4.78 -0.03
C CYS A 38 15.07 -3.81 0.77
N GLY A 39 15.24 -3.99 2.09
CA GLY A 39 15.93 -3.04 2.95
C GLY A 39 15.15 -1.74 3.20
N ILE A 40 13.83 -1.75 3.03
CA ILE A 40 12.96 -0.58 3.18
C ILE A 40 12.38 -0.53 4.61
N HIS A 41 12.53 0.61 5.29
CA HIS A 41 11.89 0.85 6.59
C HIS A 41 10.38 1.09 6.41
N LYS A 42 9.55 0.34 7.12
CA LYS A 42 8.09 0.35 6.99
C LYS A 42 7.47 1.74 7.17
N GLU A 43 7.90 2.48 8.19
CA GLU A 43 7.41 3.82 8.49
C GLU A 43 7.79 4.82 7.38
N HIS A 44 8.99 4.70 6.81
CA HIS A 44 9.42 5.52 5.68
C HIS A 44 8.58 5.24 4.43
N PHE A 45 8.21 3.98 4.24
CA PHE A 45 7.33 3.57 3.17
C PHE A 45 5.89 4.08 3.35
N ILE A 46 5.31 3.92 4.55
CA ILE A 46 3.95 4.38 4.87
C ILE A 46 3.83 5.90 4.75
N SER A 47 4.86 6.64 5.16
CA SER A 47 4.91 8.10 5.01
C SER A 47 5.14 8.59 3.57
N GLY A 48 5.38 7.67 2.62
CA GLY A 48 5.58 7.99 1.21
C GLY A 48 6.92 8.67 0.90
N ARG A 49 7.98 8.39 1.66
CA ARG A 49 9.30 8.96 1.37
C ARG A 49 9.83 8.48 0.02
N ALA A 50 10.43 9.39 -0.73
CA ALA A 50 10.88 9.14 -2.09
C ALA A 50 11.96 8.05 -2.19
N ASP A 51 12.88 7.97 -1.21
CA ASP A 51 13.92 6.94 -1.14
C ASP A 51 13.34 5.53 -1.03
N ALA A 52 12.36 5.34 -0.14
CA ALA A 52 11.66 4.07 0.01
C ALA A 52 10.93 3.65 -1.29
N ILE A 53 10.33 4.60 -2.00
CA ILE A 53 9.61 4.34 -3.25
C ILE A 53 10.57 3.99 -4.39
N ILE A 54 11.73 4.65 -4.47
CA ILE A 54 12.76 4.36 -5.48
C ILE A 54 13.30 2.94 -5.32
N ILE A 55 13.61 2.52 -4.09
CA ILE A 55 14.10 1.15 -3.82
C ILE A 55 13.05 0.12 -4.26
N LEU A 56 11.76 0.36 -3.98
CA LEU A 56 10.71 -0.54 -4.43
C LEU A 56 10.54 -0.55 -5.96
N ALA A 57 10.66 0.62 -6.61
CA ALA A 57 10.59 0.76 -8.06
C ALA A 57 11.69 -0.06 -8.74
N GLU A 58 12.93 0.04 -8.25
CA GLU A 58 14.06 -0.76 -8.72
C GLU A 58 13.85 -2.26 -8.47
N ALA A 59 13.33 -2.62 -7.29
CA ALA A 59 13.06 -4.00 -6.93
C ALA A 59 11.93 -4.62 -7.77
N THR A 60 10.97 -3.83 -8.25
CA THR A 60 9.83 -4.31 -9.04
C THR A 60 9.99 -4.10 -10.54
N GLY A 61 10.94 -3.27 -10.96
CA GLY A 61 11.13 -2.89 -12.36
C GLY A 61 10.11 -1.86 -12.86
N HIS A 62 9.48 -1.11 -11.95
CA HIS A 62 8.55 -0.02 -12.28
C HIS A 62 9.26 1.33 -12.35
N ALA A 63 8.66 2.30 -13.03
CA ALA A 63 9.11 3.69 -12.97
C ALA A 63 8.77 4.28 -11.60
N ALA A 64 9.71 5.04 -11.00
CA ALA A 64 9.50 5.61 -9.67
C ALA A 64 8.31 6.57 -9.64
N GLU A 65 8.05 7.27 -10.74
CA GLU A 65 6.95 8.22 -10.91
C GLU A 65 5.58 7.54 -10.81
N ASP A 66 5.46 6.30 -11.30
CA ASP A 66 4.22 5.53 -11.26
C ASP A 66 3.89 5.09 -9.83
N LEU A 67 4.89 4.58 -9.11
CA LEU A 67 4.72 4.23 -7.70
C LEU A 67 4.48 5.47 -6.83
N GLN A 68 5.14 6.59 -7.16
CA GLN A 68 4.97 7.85 -6.44
C GLN A 68 3.57 8.44 -6.56
N ARG A 69 2.92 8.32 -7.73
CA ARG A 69 1.52 8.76 -7.93
C ARG A 69 0.54 8.02 -7.03
N ASN A 70 0.81 6.74 -6.78
CA ASN A 70 -0.01 5.88 -5.95
C ASN A 70 0.40 5.88 -4.46
N ALA A 71 1.45 6.61 -4.09
CA ALA A 71 1.87 6.77 -2.70
C ALA A 71 1.08 7.89 -2.01
N VAL A 72 0.64 7.65 -0.78
CA VAL A 72 0.21 8.73 0.11
C VAL A 72 1.48 9.35 0.69
N ARG A 73 1.71 10.63 0.42
CA ARG A 73 2.85 11.38 0.94
C ARG A 73 2.45 12.16 2.16
N GLU A 74 3.06 11.91 3.29
CA GLU A 74 2.85 12.71 4.48
C GLU A 74 3.87 13.86 4.55
N PHE A 75 3.37 15.08 4.74
CA PHE A 75 4.19 16.27 4.99
C PHE A 75 4.00 16.75 6.44
N GLN A 76 4.81 17.73 6.89
CA GLN A 76 4.68 18.26 8.27
C GLN A 76 3.28 18.81 8.58
N ARG A 77 2.60 19.45 7.61
CA ARG A 77 1.30 20.13 7.82
C ARG A 77 0.12 19.54 7.02
N GLY A 78 0.32 18.44 6.31
CA GLY A 78 -0.72 17.83 5.47
C GLY A 78 -0.28 16.48 4.94
N ALA A 79 -1.06 15.91 4.04
CA ALA A 79 -0.67 14.80 3.20
C ALA A 79 -1.03 15.13 1.75
N SER A 80 -0.41 14.47 0.78
CA SER A 80 -0.85 14.52 -0.62
C SER A 80 -1.04 13.11 -1.15
N PHE A 81 -2.11 12.91 -1.91
CA PHE A 81 -2.38 11.67 -2.62
C PHE A 81 -2.82 12.00 -4.05
N ARG A 82 -2.17 11.42 -5.05
CA ARG A 82 -2.43 11.67 -6.48
C ARG A 82 -2.41 13.16 -6.90
N GLY A 83 -1.65 13.98 -6.19
CA GLY A 83 -1.55 15.43 -6.47
C GLY A 83 -2.65 16.27 -5.82
N GLU A 84 -3.54 15.66 -5.05
CA GLU A 84 -4.49 16.39 -4.20
C GLU A 84 -3.92 16.56 -2.80
N ASP A 85 -4.11 17.73 -2.19
CA ASP A 85 -3.77 17.97 -0.79
C ASP A 85 -4.87 17.41 0.11
N VAL A 86 -4.50 16.42 0.92
CA VAL A 86 -5.37 15.73 1.87
C VAL A 86 -5.00 16.18 3.29
N SER A 87 -5.98 16.63 4.08
CA SER A 87 -5.74 16.95 5.48
C SER A 87 -5.37 15.70 6.27
N LYS A 88 -4.43 15.82 7.23
CA LYS A 88 -4.05 14.71 8.13
C LYS A 88 -5.23 14.13 8.91
N THR A 89 -6.25 14.94 9.19
CA THR A 89 -7.48 14.49 9.86
C THR A 89 -8.38 13.63 8.95
N PHE A 90 -8.19 13.71 7.64
CA PHE A 90 -8.94 12.92 6.65
C PHE A 90 -8.37 11.51 6.50
N LEU A 91 -7.06 11.36 6.70
CA LEU A 91 -6.40 10.06 6.81
C LEU A 91 -6.73 9.47 8.18
N SER A 92 -7.73 8.61 8.24
CA SER A 92 -8.02 7.84 9.46
C SER A 92 -7.08 6.64 9.52
N PRO A 93 -6.13 6.57 10.46
CA PRO A 93 -5.24 5.42 10.61
C PRO A 93 -5.94 4.18 11.18
N ARG A 94 -7.21 4.30 11.62
CA ARG A 94 -7.87 3.30 12.49
C ARG A 94 -9.06 2.58 11.89
N ALA A 95 -9.42 2.79 10.62
CA ALA A 95 -10.48 2.00 10.02
C ALA A 95 -10.19 1.74 8.55
N ALA A 96 -9.94 0.47 8.22
CA ALA A 96 -10.17 -0.05 6.88
C ALA A 96 -11.68 0.04 6.59
N ARG A 97 -12.14 1.23 6.23
CA ARG A 97 -13.52 1.44 5.79
C ARG A 97 -13.63 0.92 4.37
N TYR A 98 -14.29 -0.21 4.22
CA TYR A 98 -14.58 -0.82 2.93
C TYR A 98 -15.93 -0.30 2.42
N CYS A 99 -16.04 -0.10 1.11
CA CYS A 99 -17.32 0.20 0.47
C CYS A 99 -18.18 -1.08 0.47
N PRO A 100 -19.39 -1.09 1.08
CA PRO A 100 -20.21 -2.30 1.17
C PRO A 100 -20.61 -2.85 -0.20
N VAL A 101 -20.82 -1.97 -1.19
CA VAL A 101 -21.15 -2.35 -2.57
C VAL A 101 -19.96 -3.06 -3.25
N CYS A 102 -18.73 -2.57 -3.06
CA CYS A 102 -17.54 -3.20 -3.63
C CYS A 102 -17.28 -4.58 -2.98
N VAL A 103 -17.48 -4.69 -1.66
CA VAL A 103 -17.28 -5.96 -0.93
C VAL A 103 -18.32 -7.02 -1.29
N GLU A 104 -19.51 -6.63 -1.74
CA GLU A 104 -20.53 -7.57 -2.22
C GLU A 104 -20.17 -8.15 -3.60
N GLY A 105 -19.46 -7.39 -4.43
CA GLY A 105 -18.98 -7.83 -5.75
C GLY A 105 -17.73 -8.73 -5.72
N ASP A 106 -16.90 -8.62 -4.68
CA ASP A 106 -15.59 -9.31 -4.58
C ASP A 106 -15.67 -10.80 -4.15
N GLY A 107 -16.87 -11.36 -3.94
CA GLY A 107 -17.06 -12.79 -3.70
C GLY A 107 -17.29 -13.23 -2.23
N ALA A 108 -17.44 -14.55 -2.04
CA ALA A 108 -18.08 -15.15 -0.88
C ALA A 108 -17.38 -14.90 0.47
N LYS A 109 -18.19 -14.76 1.52
CA LYS A 109 -17.82 -14.38 2.91
C LYS A 109 -16.80 -15.30 3.62
N THR A 110 -16.45 -16.45 3.08
CA THR A 110 -15.78 -17.54 3.82
C THR A 110 -14.26 -17.41 3.94
N GLU A 111 -13.62 -16.51 3.17
CA GLU A 111 -12.15 -16.36 3.18
C GLU A 111 -11.68 -15.13 3.99
N ARG A 112 -12.61 -14.37 4.56
CA ARG A 112 -12.31 -13.13 5.28
C ARG A 112 -11.95 -13.40 6.74
N ARG A 113 -10.67 -13.67 7.02
CA ARG A 113 -10.12 -13.53 8.38
C ARG A 113 -9.74 -12.07 8.64
N GLN A 114 -10.63 -11.30 9.26
CA GLN A 114 -10.25 -10.14 10.04
C GLN A 114 -10.66 -10.38 11.50
N PRO A 115 -9.74 -10.31 12.48
CA PRO A 115 -10.15 -10.27 13.87
C PRO A 115 -10.73 -8.88 14.15
N TYR A 116 -12.06 -8.85 14.27
CA TYR A 116 -12.82 -7.76 14.87
C TYR A 116 -12.36 -7.57 16.32
N MET A 117 -11.48 -6.60 16.56
CA MET A 117 -11.18 -6.14 17.91
C MET A 117 -12.13 -4.98 18.21
N GLY A 118 -13.31 -5.32 18.74
CA GLY A 118 -14.22 -4.36 19.33
C GLY A 118 -13.61 -3.74 20.58
N PHE A 119 -13.89 -2.47 20.81
CA PHE A 119 -13.66 -1.85 22.11
C PHE A 119 -14.89 -1.06 22.52
N SER A 120 -15.42 -1.46 23.68
CA SER A 120 -16.38 -0.73 24.51
C SER A 120 -15.82 0.59 25.00
#